data_AF-A0A0G9M8A2-F1
#
_entry.id   AF-A0A0G9M8A2-F1
#
_cell.length_a   1.000
_cell.length_b   1.000
_cell.length_c   1.000
_cell.angle_alpha   90.00
_cell.angle_beta   90.00
_cell.angle_gamma   90.00
#
_symmetry.space_group_name_H-M   'P 1'
#
loop_
_entity.id
_entity.type
_entity.pdbx_description
1 polymer ?
#
loop_
_entity_poly.entity_id
_entity_poly.type
_entity_poly.pdbx_seq_one_letter_code
_entity_poly.pdbx_strand_id
1 'polypeptide(L)' 'MNERQLNLNQPVKDMGPNELKAYAELGQKQHDEANRELERRWRSYDDMLPKDEFVSIIDKNER' A
#
# COMPACT_ATOMS: atom_id res chain seq x y z
N MET A 1 -30.49 -11.43 -9.87
CA MET A 1 -29.89 -10.37 -10.70
C MET A 1 -29.04 -11.07 -11.73
N ASN A 2 -29.43 -11.04 -13.02
CA ASN A 2 -28.57 -11.55 -14.08
C ASN A 2 -27.45 -10.53 -14.27
N GLU A 3 -26.41 -10.64 -13.45
CA GLU A 3 -25.19 -9.87 -13.57
C GLU A 3 -24.51 -10.32 -14.86
N ARG A 4 -24.79 -9.62 -15.97
CA ARG A 4 -23.82 -9.57 -17.06
C ARG A 4 -22.49 -9.23 -16.39
N GLN A 5 -21.55 -10.18 -16.39
CA GLN A 5 -20.24 -10.00 -15.78
C GLN A 5 -19.69 -8.65 -16.25
N LEU A 6 -19.50 -7.72 -15.30
CA LEU A 6 -19.03 -6.37 -15.61
C LEU A 6 -17.66 -6.49 -16.26
N ASN A 7 -17.52 -5.92 -17.46
CA ASN A 7 -16.24 -5.92 -18.16
C ASN A 7 -15.38 -4.75 -17.66
N LEU A 8 -14.51 -4.99 -16.68
CA LEU A 8 -13.59 -3.98 -16.14
C LEU A 8 -12.27 -3.87 -16.94
N ASN A 9 -12.07 -4.73 -17.94
CA ASN A 9 -10.84 -4.76 -18.74
C ASN A 9 -10.89 -3.83 -19.97
N GLN A 10 -12.05 -3.22 -20.25
CA GLN A 10 -12.18 -2.21 -21.30
C GLN A 10 -11.59 -0.86 -20.87
N PRO A 11 -11.26 0.05 -21.80
CA PRO A 11 -10.81 1.39 -21.43
C PRO A 11 -11.87 2.12 -20.58
N VAL A 12 -11.43 2.88 -19.56
CA VAL A 12 -12.33 3.58 -18.62
C VAL A 12 -13.33 4.51 -19.32
N LYS A 13 -12.91 5.15 -20.41
CA LYS A 13 -13.77 6.03 -21.23
C LYS A 13 -14.98 5.30 -21.86
N ASP A 14 -14.88 3.98 -22.00
CA ASP A 14 -15.89 3.12 -22.64
C ASP A 14 -16.74 2.38 -21.60
N MET A 15 -16.46 2.55 -20.30
CA MET A 15 -17.18 1.91 -19.20
C MET A 15 -18.53 2.57 -18.92
N GLY A 16 -19.55 1.75 -18.67
CA GLY A 16 -20.85 2.20 -18.19
C GLY A 16 -20.85 2.56 -16.69
N PRO A 17 -21.96 3.13 -16.17
CA PRO A 17 -22.03 3.56 -14.77
C PRO A 17 -21.80 2.45 -13.74
N ASN A 18 -22.16 1.20 -14.05
CA ASN A 18 -21.96 0.08 -13.14
C ASN A 18 -20.51 -0.40 -13.15
N GLU A 19 -19.90 -0.45 -14.33
CA GLU A 19 -18.49 -0.75 -14.53
C GLU A 19 -17.60 0.29 -13.85
N LEU A 20 -17.94 1.58 -13.95
CA LEU A 20 -17.20 2.66 -13.28
C LEU A 20 -17.25 2.54 -11.75
N LYS A 21 -18.42 2.20 -11.17
CA LYS A 21 -18.53 1.97 -9.73
C LYS A 21 -17.67 0.78 -9.30
N ALA A 22 -17.79 -0.34 -10.00
CA ALA A 22 -17.00 -1.54 -9.70
C ALA A 22 -15.49 -1.32 -9.90
N TYR A 23 -15.09 -0.53 -10.91
CA TYR A 23 -13.69 -0.15 -11.15
C TYR A 23 -13.14 0.72 -10.01
N ALA A 24 -13.91 1.69 -9.54
CA ALA A 24 -13.52 2.52 -8.39
C ALA A 24 -13.39 1.69 -7.10
N GLU A 25 -14.35 0.80 -6.82
CA GLU A 25 -14.29 -0.12 -5.68
C GLU A 25 -13.07 -1.05 -5.75
N LEU A 26 -12.78 -1.59 -6.93
CA LEU A 26 -11.59 -2.41 -7.16
C LEU A 26 -10.31 -1.63 -6.89
N GLY A 27 -10.19 -0.41 -7.42
CA GLY A 27 -9.04 0.46 -7.20
C GLY A 27 -8.83 0.79 -5.72
N GLN A 28 -9.91 1.11 -5.00
CA GLN A 28 -9.86 1.37 -3.56
C GLN A 28 -9.37 0.14 -2.78
N LYS A 29 -9.90 -1.06 -3.10
CA LYS A 29 -9.50 -2.30 -2.45
C LYS A 29 -8.00 -2.60 -2.67
N GLN A 30 -7.52 -2.44 -3.91
CA GLN A 30 -6.11 -2.65 -4.23
C GLN A 30 -5.20 -1.66 -3.50
N HIS A 31 -5.62 -0.39 -3.42
CA HIS A 31 -4.90 0.64 -2.67
C HIS A 31 -4.82 0.31 -1.17
N ASP A 32 -5.93 -0.10 -0.56
CA ASP A 32 -5.97 -0.42 0.87
C ASP A 32 -5.15 -1.67 1.20
N GLU A 33 -5.14 -2.68 0.31
CA GLU A 33 -4.29 -3.86 0.44
C GLU A 33 -2.81 -3.52 0.34
N ALA A 34 -2.43 -2.69 -0.62
CA ALA A 34 -1.05 -2.21 -0.77
C ALA A 34 -0.59 -1.42 0.47
N ASN A 35 -1.43 -0.53 1.01
CA ASN A 35 -1.13 0.21 2.22
C ASN A 35 -1.01 -0.68 3.45
N ARG A 36 -1.88 -1.68 3.59
CA ARG A 36 -1.80 -2.64 4.70
C ARG A 36 -0.50 -3.43 4.67
N GLU A 37 -0.09 -3.89 3.49
CA GLU A 37 1.18 -4.62 3.33
C GLU A 37 2.39 -3.71 3.59
N LEU A 38 2.33 -2.46 3.14
CA LEU A 38 3.36 -1.46 3.43
C LEU A 38 3.48 -1.22 4.94
N GLU A 39 2.37 -1.02 5.64
CA GLU A 39 2.37 -0.83 7.10
C GLU A 39 2.88 -2.07 7.82
N ARG A 40 2.49 -3.27 7.37
CA ARG A 40 2.99 -4.54 7.93
C ARG A 40 4.51 -4.64 7.80
N ARG A 41 5.07 -4.31 6.63
CA ARG A 41 6.53 -4.28 6.40
C ARG A 41 7.21 -3.22 7.25
N TRP A 42 6.63 -2.02 7.29
CA TRP A 42 7.16 -0.93 8.11
C TRP A 42 7.27 -1.33 9.58
N ARG A 43 6.19 -1.86 10.15
CA ARG A 43 6.17 -2.34 11.55
C ARG A 43 7.11 -3.51 11.80
N SER A 44 7.40 -4.33 10.80
CA SER A 44 8.37 -5.41 10.96
C SER A 44 9.80 -4.90 11.20
N TYR A 45 10.09 -3.66 10.78
CA TYR A 45 11.39 -3.03 11.08
C TYR A 45 11.49 -2.54 12.52
N ASP A 46 10.37 -2.25 13.21
CA ASP A 46 10.40 -1.81 14.61
C ASP A 46 11.06 -2.87 15.53
N ASP A 47 10.88 -4.15 15.22
CA ASP A 47 11.49 -5.26 15.95
C ASP A 47 12.91 -5.60 15.47
N MET A 48 13.34 -5.09 14.31
CA MET A 48 14.65 -5.38 13.71
C MET A 48 15.71 -4.33 14.03
N LEU A 49 15.31 -3.14 14.49
CA LEU A 49 16.27 -2.12 14.88
C LEU A 49 16.90 -2.49 16.23
N PRO A 50 18.25 -2.50 16.34
CA PRO A 50 18.92 -2.68 17.61
C PRO A 50 18.37 -1.66 18.61
N LYS A 51 17.92 -2.15 19.77
CA LYS A 51 17.49 -1.30 20.89
C LYS A 51 18.67 -0.68 21.64
N ASP A 52 19.89 -1.02 21.22
CA ASP A 52 21.12 -0.51 21.80
C ASP A 52 21.23 1.00 21.54
N GLU A 53 21.77 1.72 22.52
CA GLU A 53 22.04 3.14 22.37
C GLU A 53 23.00 3.39 21.21
N PHE A 54 22.70 4.40 20.39
CA PHE A 54 23.57 4.79 19.30
C PHE A 54 24.94 5.23 19.84
N VAL A 55 25.96 4.40 19.63
CA VAL A 55 27.35 4.75 19.96
C VAL A 55 27.93 5.51 18.77
N SER A 56 28.14 6.82 18.97
CA SER A 56 28.81 7.67 17.99
C SER A 56 30.23 7.13 17.71
N ILE A 57 30.53 6.91 16.43
CA ILE A 57 31.88 6.54 15.95
C ILE A 57 32.81 7.75 15.95
N ILE A 58 32.25 8.97 15.99
CA ILE A 58 33.03 10.19 16.13
C ILE A 58 33.46 10.32 17.58
N ASP A 59 34.78 10.30 17.79
CA ASP A 59 35.38 10.52 19.10
C ASP A 59 35.08 11.95 19.55
N LYS A 60 34.40 12.09 20.70
CA LYS A 60 34.04 13.39 21.27
C LYS A 60 35.27 14.13 21.82
N ASN A 61 36.41 13.46 21.90
CA ASN A 61 37.65 13.99 22.45
C ASN A 61 38.69 14.37 21.38
N GLU A 62 38.40 14.23 20.08
CA GLU A 62 39.18 14.87 19.03
C GLU A 62 38.85 16.38 18.99
N ARG A 63 39.54 17.15 19.82
CA ARG A 63 39.60 18.61 19.75
C ARG A 63 41.03 19.11 19.89
#